data_AF-A0A2M7G4J2-F1
#
_entry.id   AF-A0A2M7G4J2-F1
#
_cell.length_a   1.000
_cell.length_b   1.000
_cell.length_c   1.000
_cell.angle_alpha   90.00
_cell.angle_beta   90.00
_cell.angle_gamma   90.00
#
_symmetry.space_group_name_H-M   'P 1'
#
loop_
_entity.id
_entity.type
_entity.pdbx_description
1 polymer ?
#
loop_
_entity_poly.entity_id
_entity_poly.type
_entity_poly.pdbx_seq_one_letter_code
_entity_poly.pdbx_strand_id
1 'polypeptide(L)'
;MYDWLRQDYETLTQAAELAPPATENEIEALEKALNLKLPPALSQFLRIANGARSWGVYGEIYSTQRIREQFDEWGFLPWSGALQLLDPDFEESHYYSQRPGHFLMIAQSPQGADCYCLDTYALQAEEWRVCYYDAEFEVSDHLRPRFQDFEAFLLAGLDGVLEQIEDESLLEDANFWAAYEGYVQQSQEENQAFLEHYQPPIGYPQELKD
;
A
#
# COMPACT_ATOMS: atom_id res chain seq x y z
N MET A 1 -11.40 -12.95 -2.82
CA MET A 1 -10.60 -11.71 -2.81
C MET A 1 -9.48 -11.89 -3.81
N TYR A 2 -8.32 -12.49 -3.48
CA TYR A 2 -7.24 -12.69 -4.47
C TYR A 2 -7.24 -14.03 -5.23
N ASP A 3 -8.40 -14.50 -5.70
CA ASP A 3 -8.43 -15.75 -6.49
C ASP A 3 -7.73 -15.57 -7.85
N TRP A 4 -7.74 -14.35 -8.40
CA TRP A 4 -6.99 -13.97 -9.61
C TRP A 4 -5.47 -14.07 -9.41
N LEU A 5 -4.93 -13.60 -8.27
CA LEU A 5 -3.49 -13.65 -7.99
C LEU A 5 -2.97 -15.09 -7.87
N ARG A 6 -3.83 -16.01 -7.44
CA ARG A 6 -3.49 -17.44 -7.29
C ARG A 6 -3.59 -18.22 -8.60
N GLN A 7 -4.53 -17.85 -9.47
CA GLN A 7 -4.73 -18.53 -10.76
C GLN A 7 -3.54 -18.30 -11.68
N ASP A 8 -2.99 -17.08 -11.68
CA ASP A 8 -1.93 -16.66 -12.61
C ASP A 8 -0.60 -16.40 -11.92
N TYR A 9 -0.40 -17.04 -10.76
CA TYR A 9 0.76 -16.83 -9.91
C TYR A 9 2.08 -17.04 -10.68
N GLU A 10 2.17 -18.03 -11.57
CA GLU A 10 3.39 -18.29 -12.34
C GLU A 10 3.72 -17.15 -13.33
N THR A 11 2.73 -16.62 -14.04
CA THR A 11 2.87 -15.49 -14.96
C THR A 11 3.25 -14.23 -14.21
N LEU A 12 2.56 -13.94 -13.11
CA LEU A 12 2.82 -12.75 -12.29
C LEU A 12 4.15 -12.82 -11.53
N THR A 13 4.60 -14.03 -11.16
CA THR A 13 5.93 -14.20 -10.53
C THR A 13 7.05 -13.77 -11.47
N GLN A 14 6.91 -14.01 -12.77
CA GLN A 14 7.92 -13.62 -13.75
C GLN A 14 7.90 -12.13 -14.05
N ALA A 15 6.70 -11.54 -14.20
CA ALA A 15 6.55 -10.13 -14.54
C ALA A 15 6.81 -9.19 -13.35
N ALA A 16 6.40 -9.58 -12.14
CA ALA A 16 6.45 -8.73 -10.95
C ALA A 16 7.29 -9.34 -9.81
N GLU A 17 8.25 -10.21 -10.15
CA GLU A 17 9.26 -10.75 -9.24
C GLU A 17 8.73 -11.10 -7.85
N LEU A 18 7.62 -11.87 -7.82
CA LEU A 18 6.92 -12.18 -6.58
C LEU A 18 7.83 -12.97 -5.63
N ALA A 19 7.96 -12.49 -4.39
CA ALA A 19 8.70 -13.20 -3.37
C ALA A 19 7.89 -14.43 -2.88
N PRO A 20 8.55 -15.49 -2.39
CA PRO A 20 7.86 -16.63 -1.80
C PRO A 20 6.87 -16.20 -0.69
N PRO A 21 5.76 -16.93 -0.50
CA PRO A 21 4.77 -16.63 0.54
C PRO A 21 5.39 -16.44 1.93
N ALA A 22 4.87 -15.46 2.68
CA ALA A 22 5.21 -15.30 4.10
C ALA A 22 4.58 -16.42 4.91
N THR A 23 5.33 -16.93 5.89
CA THR A 23 4.81 -17.86 6.89
C THR A 23 3.93 -17.14 7.90
N GLU A 24 3.05 -17.88 8.57
CA GLU A 24 2.21 -17.31 9.64
C GLU A 24 3.06 -16.69 10.75
N ASN A 25 4.21 -17.31 11.08
CA ASN A 25 5.12 -16.80 12.10
C ASN A 25 5.73 -15.44 11.72
N GLU A 26 6.04 -15.20 10.44
CA GLU A 26 6.57 -13.91 9.97
C GLU A 26 5.50 -12.81 10.07
N ILE A 27 4.26 -13.12 9.68
CA ILE A 27 3.13 -12.19 9.79
C ILE A 27 2.84 -11.88 11.27
N GLU A 28 2.76 -12.90 12.13
CA GLU A 28 2.54 -12.70 13.57
C GLU A 28 3.67 -11.90 14.23
N ALA A 29 4.93 -12.12 13.83
CA ALA A 29 6.06 -11.36 14.33
C ALA A 29 5.97 -9.88 13.91
N LEU A 30 5.55 -9.60 12.68
CA LEU A 30 5.34 -8.24 12.20
C LEU A 30 4.17 -7.55 12.93
N GLU A 31 3.02 -8.20 13.05
CA GLU A 31 1.86 -7.68 13.79
C GLU A 31 2.22 -7.36 15.25
N LYS A 32 2.97 -8.26 15.90
CA LYS A 32 3.47 -8.04 17.25
C LYS A 32 4.44 -6.86 17.32
N ALA A 33 5.29 -6.67 16.31
CA ALA A 33 6.21 -5.55 16.23
C ALA A 33 5.48 -4.21 16.14
N LEU A 34 4.48 -4.15 15.26
CA LEU A 34 3.67 -2.96 15.01
C LEU A 34 2.65 -2.69 16.13
N ASN A 35 2.43 -3.67 17.02
CA ASN A 35 1.41 -3.66 18.05
C ASN A 35 0.00 -3.44 17.47
N LEU A 36 -0.29 -4.09 16.34
CA LEU A 36 -1.59 -4.08 15.66
C LEU A 36 -1.79 -5.32 14.78
N LYS A 37 -3.00 -5.49 14.27
CA LYS A 37 -3.29 -6.49 13.23
C LYS A 37 -3.19 -5.84 11.85
N LEU A 38 -2.56 -6.54 10.90
CA LEU A 38 -2.51 -6.06 9.52
C LEU A 38 -3.93 -6.11 8.92
N PRO A 39 -4.26 -5.22 7.97
CA PRO A 39 -5.53 -5.31 7.26
C PRO A 39 -5.62 -6.66 6.53
N PRO A 40 -6.82 -7.30 6.50
CA PRO A 40 -7.03 -8.60 5.86
C PRO A 40 -6.45 -8.69 4.44
N ALA A 41 -6.66 -7.65 3.63
CA ALA A 41 -6.12 -7.53 2.29
C ALA A 41 -4.58 -7.68 2.23
N LEU A 42 -3.84 -6.85 2.99
CA LEU A 42 -2.37 -6.94 3.06
C LEU A 42 -1.91 -8.30 3.62
N SER A 43 -2.55 -8.76 4.69
CA SER A 43 -2.21 -10.04 5.32
C SER A 43 -2.40 -11.22 4.36
N GLN A 44 -3.44 -11.21 3.54
CA GLN A 44 -3.69 -12.24 2.54
C GLN A 44 -2.71 -12.15 1.36
N PHE A 45 -2.38 -10.94 0.89
CA PHE A 45 -1.34 -10.75 -0.11
C PHE A 45 0.00 -11.33 0.35
N LEU A 46 0.46 -11.02 1.57
CA LEU A 46 1.73 -11.53 2.10
C LEU A 46 1.75 -13.06 2.19
N ARG A 47 0.62 -13.71 2.43
CA ARG A 47 0.48 -15.19 2.39
C ARG A 47 0.46 -15.78 0.98
N ILE A 48 0.34 -14.97 -0.06
CA ILE A 48 0.44 -15.38 -1.46
C ILE A 48 1.83 -15.01 -1.99
N ALA A 49 2.29 -13.78 -1.78
CA ALA A 49 3.61 -13.28 -2.11
C ALA A 49 4.12 -12.34 -1.02
N ASN A 50 5.27 -12.64 -0.40
CA ASN A 50 5.86 -11.81 0.67
C ASN A 50 6.55 -10.57 0.10
N GLY A 51 5.80 -9.73 -0.60
CA GLY A 51 6.31 -8.61 -1.38
C GLY A 51 6.51 -8.95 -2.85
N ALA A 52 6.74 -7.90 -3.64
CA ALA A 52 6.90 -7.95 -5.08
C ALA A 52 7.87 -6.87 -5.52
N ARG A 53 8.67 -7.13 -6.56
CA ARG A 53 9.49 -6.10 -7.22
C ARG A 53 8.98 -5.89 -8.63
N SER A 54 9.16 -4.69 -9.17
CA SER A 54 8.60 -4.33 -10.48
C SER A 54 7.07 -4.41 -10.52
N TRP A 55 6.37 -4.10 -9.41
CA TRP A 55 4.91 -4.09 -9.36
C TRP A 55 4.35 -2.80 -10.02
N GLY A 56 4.32 -2.81 -11.35
CA GLY A 56 3.80 -1.72 -12.16
C GLY A 56 4.47 -0.39 -11.85
N VAL A 57 3.66 0.67 -11.71
CA VAL A 57 4.15 2.02 -11.40
C VAL A 57 4.68 2.18 -9.97
N TYR A 58 4.43 1.19 -9.09
CA TYR A 58 4.82 1.29 -7.69
C TYR A 58 6.21 0.79 -7.42
N GLY A 59 6.90 0.12 -8.35
CA GLY A 59 8.26 -0.38 -8.11
C GLY A 59 8.29 -1.56 -7.15
N GLU A 60 8.31 -1.33 -5.85
CA GLU A 60 8.38 -2.40 -4.84
C GLU A 60 7.15 -2.40 -3.92
N ILE A 61 6.50 -3.55 -3.75
CA ILE A 61 5.62 -3.81 -2.62
C ILE A 61 6.42 -4.53 -1.55
N TYR A 62 6.43 -3.96 -0.35
CA TYR A 62 7.29 -4.40 0.74
C TYR A 62 6.93 -5.79 1.27
N SER A 63 7.97 -6.57 1.54
CA SER A 63 7.89 -7.80 2.32
C SER A 63 7.66 -7.52 3.80
N THR A 64 7.29 -8.55 4.57
CA THR A 64 7.22 -8.48 6.04
C THR A 64 8.51 -7.94 6.67
N GLN A 65 9.68 -8.38 6.18
CA GLN A 65 10.97 -7.88 6.63
C GLN A 65 11.16 -6.40 6.27
N ARG A 66 10.84 -5.99 5.04
CA ARG A 66 11.03 -4.61 4.59
C ARG A 66 10.12 -3.64 5.34
N ILE A 67 8.87 -4.01 5.61
CA ILE A 67 7.96 -3.25 6.47
C ILE A 67 8.58 -3.10 7.88
N ARG A 68 9.16 -4.17 8.44
CA ARG A 68 9.81 -4.12 9.75
C ARG A 68 11.05 -3.20 9.75
N GLU A 69 11.88 -3.25 8.73
CA GLU A 69 13.04 -2.37 8.60
C GLU A 69 12.62 -0.90 8.55
N GLN A 70 11.58 -0.58 7.77
CA GLN A 70 11.05 0.79 7.71
C GLN A 70 10.42 1.23 9.03
N PHE A 71 9.77 0.31 9.75
CA PHE A 71 9.31 0.56 11.12
C PHE A 71 10.47 0.88 12.07
N ASP A 72 11.56 0.12 12.03
CA ASP A 72 12.70 0.30 12.92
C ASP A 72 13.50 1.57 12.58
N GLU A 73 13.59 1.93 11.29
CA GLU A 73 14.31 3.11 10.80
C GLU A 73 13.52 4.40 11.06
N TRP A 74 12.24 4.43 10.71
CA TRP A 74 11.45 5.66 10.68
C TRP A 74 10.44 5.77 11.82
N GLY A 75 10.26 4.72 12.61
CA GLY A 75 9.22 4.62 13.62
C GLY A 75 7.82 4.42 13.03
N PHE A 76 6.85 4.18 13.91
CA PHE A 76 5.42 4.11 13.61
C PHE A 76 4.65 4.11 14.93
N LEU A 77 3.51 4.79 14.96
CA LEU A 77 2.60 4.87 16.09
C LEU A 77 1.19 4.61 15.57
N PRO A 78 0.55 3.49 15.93
CA PRO A 78 -0.84 3.24 15.56
C PRO A 78 -1.74 4.41 15.97
N TRP A 79 -2.74 4.72 15.14
CA TRP A 79 -3.66 5.81 15.45
C TRP A 79 -4.32 5.65 16.82
N SER A 80 -4.21 6.69 17.65
CA SER A 80 -4.73 6.69 19.03
C SER A 80 -5.83 7.72 19.28
N GLY A 81 -6.41 8.31 18.23
CA GLY A 81 -7.42 9.37 18.33
C GLY A 81 -6.90 10.81 18.21
N ALA A 82 -5.59 11.01 18.03
CA ALA A 82 -4.99 12.31 17.79
C ALA A 82 -3.81 12.19 16.84
N LEU A 83 -3.59 13.23 16.02
CA LEU A 83 -2.42 13.32 15.16
C LEU A 83 -1.16 13.41 16.03
N GLN A 84 -0.23 12.49 15.80
CA GLN A 84 1.10 12.50 16.40
C GLN A 84 2.11 12.54 15.26
N LEU A 85 3.07 13.47 15.33
CA LEU A 85 4.19 13.49 14.40
C LEU A 85 5.33 12.68 15.00
N LEU A 86 6.00 11.89 14.17
CA LEU A 86 7.26 11.26 14.56
C LEU A 86 8.36 12.31 14.43
N ASP A 87 9.00 12.57 15.56
CA ASP A 87 10.23 13.36 15.73
C ASP A 87 10.17 14.89 15.46
N PRO A 88 9.65 15.69 16.42
CA PRO A 88 9.67 17.15 16.30
C PRO A 88 11.07 17.77 16.50
N ASP A 89 12.05 17.00 17.00
CA ASP A 89 13.36 17.49 17.49
C ASP A 89 14.54 17.05 16.60
N PHE A 90 14.30 16.42 15.44
CA PHE A 90 15.35 16.17 14.44
C PHE A 90 15.81 17.51 13.84
N GLU A 91 16.72 18.17 14.55
CA GLU A 91 17.42 19.37 14.10
C GLU A 91 18.10 19.08 12.75
N GLU A 92 17.54 19.71 11.72
CA GLU A 92 18.11 19.89 10.38
C GLU A 92 18.25 18.61 9.53
N SER A 93 17.56 18.63 8.37
CA SER A 93 17.96 18.01 7.09
C SER A 93 17.37 16.67 6.63
N HIS A 94 16.43 16.04 7.34
CA HIS A 94 15.72 14.88 6.78
C HIS A 94 14.30 15.24 6.32
N TYR A 95 14.08 15.11 5.01
CA TYR A 95 12.82 15.26 4.27
C TYR A 95 11.59 14.55 4.90
N TYR A 96 11.82 13.67 5.88
CA TYR A 96 10.82 12.85 6.56
C TYR A 96 10.52 13.28 8.02
N SER A 97 11.14 14.35 8.55
CA SER A 97 11.13 14.68 9.99
C SER A 97 9.81 15.22 10.55
N GLN A 98 8.75 15.33 9.74
CA GLN A 98 7.40 15.68 10.22
C GLN A 98 6.33 14.71 9.69
N ARG A 99 6.71 13.46 9.47
CA ARG A 99 5.76 12.44 9.04
C ARG A 99 4.77 12.12 10.17
N PRO A 100 3.47 12.00 9.89
CA PRO A 100 2.54 11.51 10.88
C PRO A 100 2.83 10.05 11.24
N GLY A 101 2.81 9.75 12.53
CA GLY A 101 3.26 8.46 13.05
C GLY A 101 2.38 7.29 12.65
N HIS A 102 1.14 7.54 12.25
CA HIS A 102 0.13 6.51 11.99
C HIS A 102 0.13 5.98 10.56
N PHE A 103 1.14 6.31 9.76
CA PHE A 103 1.34 5.81 8.40
C PHE A 103 2.36 4.67 8.35
N LEU A 104 1.89 3.49 7.97
CA LEU A 104 2.75 2.33 7.77
C LEU A 104 3.16 2.25 6.30
N MET A 105 4.45 2.45 5.99
CA MET A 105 4.96 2.30 4.63
C MET A 105 4.85 0.85 4.15
N ILE A 106 4.33 0.67 2.93
CA ILE A 106 4.06 -0.65 2.34
C ILE A 106 4.55 -0.81 0.90
N ALA A 107 4.90 0.28 0.22
CA ALA A 107 5.49 0.24 -1.11
C ALA A 107 6.31 1.51 -1.39
N GLN A 108 7.20 1.46 -2.38
CA GLN A 108 8.06 2.58 -2.76
C GLN A 108 8.28 2.63 -4.27
N SER A 109 8.06 3.82 -4.84
CA SER A 109 8.19 4.05 -6.28
C SER A 109 9.59 3.68 -6.79
N PRO A 110 9.73 3.33 -8.08
CA PRO A 110 11.04 2.96 -8.66
C PRO A 110 12.11 4.04 -8.49
N GLN A 111 11.70 5.30 -8.39
CA GLN A 111 12.59 6.45 -8.22
C GLN A 111 13.02 6.66 -6.76
N GLY A 112 12.41 5.97 -5.80
CA GLY A 112 12.83 5.91 -4.40
C GLY A 112 12.44 7.13 -3.54
N ALA A 113 11.98 8.22 -4.14
CA ALA A 113 11.55 9.41 -3.39
C ALA A 113 10.16 9.22 -2.77
N ASP A 114 9.26 8.53 -3.46
CA ASP A 114 7.86 8.42 -3.06
C ASP A 114 7.54 7.05 -2.47
N CYS A 115 6.67 7.04 -1.48
CA CYS A 115 6.17 5.80 -0.91
C CYS A 115 4.66 5.77 -0.78
N TYR A 116 4.12 4.57 -0.70
CA TYR A 116 2.72 4.34 -0.38
C TYR A 116 2.64 3.83 1.04
N CYS A 117 1.72 4.42 1.79
CA CYS A 117 1.53 4.12 3.20
C CYS A 117 0.09 3.69 3.45
N LEU A 118 -0.10 2.73 4.34
CA LEU A 118 -1.41 2.49 4.92
C LEU A 118 -1.69 3.49 6.02
N ASP A 119 -2.87 4.09 5.96
CA ASP A 119 -3.36 4.99 6.99
C ASP A 119 -4.11 4.21 8.08
N THR A 120 -3.48 4.11 9.24
CA THR A 120 -4.10 3.39 10.36
C THR A 120 -5.17 4.21 11.09
N TYR A 121 -5.43 5.47 10.71
CA TYR A 121 -6.66 6.16 11.12
C TYR A 121 -7.91 5.35 10.73
N ALA A 122 -7.87 4.74 9.54
CA ALA A 122 -8.96 3.93 9.01
C ALA A 122 -9.13 2.58 9.75
N LEU A 123 -8.34 2.28 10.80
CA LEU A 123 -8.53 1.15 11.71
C LEU A 123 -9.98 1.01 12.23
N GLN A 124 -10.74 2.10 12.29
CA GLN A 124 -12.15 2.06 12.69
C GLN A 124 -13.12 1.49 11.63
N ALA A 125 -12.65 1.29 10.39
CA ALA A 125 -13.47 0.93 9.23
C ALA A 125 -13.16 -0.47 8.65
N GLU A 126 -12.57 -1.37 9.43
CA GLU A 126 -12.16 -2.75 9.05
C GLU A 126 -11.03 -2.87 8.01
N GLU A 127 -10.91 -1.93 7.07
CA GLU A 127 -9.83 -1.86 6.07
C GLU A 127 -9.05 -0.53 6.15
N TRP A 128 -7.78 -0.58 5.76
CA TRP A 128 -6.90 0.59 5.78
C TRP A 128 -6.72 1.13 4.38
N ARG A 129 -7.02 2.41 4.21
CA ARG A 129 -6.76 3.13 2.96
C ARG A 129 -5.27 3.25 2.68
N VAL A 130 -4.93 3.36 1.40
CA VAL A 130 -3.56 3.61 0.94
C VAL A 130 -3.42 5.09 0.56
N CYS A 131 -2.47 5.75 1.19
CA CYS A 131 -2.07 7.12 0.91
C CYS A 131 -0.76 7.12 0.12
N TYR A 132 -0.67 8.03 -0.83
CA TYR A 132 0.61 8.41 -1.43
C TYR A 132 1.32 9.37 -0.48
N TYR A 133 2.63 9.16 -0.29
CA TYR A 133 3.54 10.00 0.45
C TYR A 133 4.69 10.42 -0.47
N ASP A 134 4.72 11.71 -0.80
CA ASP A 134 5.76 12.34 -1.61
C ASP A 134 6.81 12.93 -0.68
N ALA A 135 8.08 12.51 -0.70
CA ALA A 135 9.06 13.04 0.25
C ALA A 135 9.50 14.50 -0.02
N GLU A 136 9.14 15.09 -1.16
CA GLU A 136 9.66 16.40 -1.60
C GLU A 136 8.77 17.60 -1.22
N PHE A 137 7.53 17.38 -0.77
CA PHE A 137 6.59 18.46 -0.43
C PHE A 137 6.74 18.97 1.02
N GLU A 138 5.90 19.92 1.46
CA GLU A 138 5.74 20.31 2.88
C GLU A 138 4.52 19.60 3.50
N VAL A 139 4.49 19.39 4.83
CA VAL A 139 3.55 18.49 5.57
C VAL A 139 2.12 18.51 5.04
N SER A 140 1.59 19.68 4.68
CA SER A 140 0.25 19.92 4.11
C SER A 140 -0.05 19.19 2.79
N ASP A 141 0.96 18.85 1.99
CA ASP A 141 0.81 18.29 0.65
C ASP A 141 1.21 16.81 0.52
N HIS A 142 1.90 16.24 1.51
CA HIS A 142 2.48 14.89 1.36
C HIS A 142 1.44 13.78 1.32
N LEU A 143 0.24 13.95 1.88
CA LEU A 143 -0.62 12.82 2.22
C LEU A 143 -1.95 12.88 1.49
N ARG A 144 -1.97 12.24 0.33
CA ARG A 144 -3.16 12.17 -0.52
C ARG A 144 -3.72 10.75 -0.43
N PRO A 145 -4.96 10.57 0.07
CA PRO A 145 -5.66 9.31 -0.11
C PRO A 145 -5.66 8.98 -1.59
N ARG A 146 -5.21 7.78 -1.94
CA ARG A 146 -5.09 7.37 -3.33
C ARG A 146 -5.96 6.17 -3.64
N PHE A 147 -6.04 5.25 -2.68
CA PHE A 147 -6.86 4.05 -2.77
C PHE A 147 -7.68 3.89 -1.48
N GLN A 148 -8.94 3.50 -1.64
CA GLN A 148 -9.85 3.23 -0.53
C GLN A 148 -9.36 2.11 0.40
N ASP A 149 -8.60 1.15 -0.15
CA ASP A 149 -8.03 0.00 0.55
C ASP A 149 -6.78 -0.53 -0.18
N PHE A 150 -6.20 -1.60 0.36
CA PHE A 150 -5.01 -2.25 -0.22
C PHE A 150 -5.31 -3.08 -1.48
N GLU A 151 -6.53 -3.60 -1.65
CA GLU A 151 -6.90 -4.37 -2.84
C GLU A 151 -6.99 -3.48 -4.08
N ALA A 152 -7.64 -2.31 -3.96
CA ALA A 152 -7.68 -1.30 -5.01
C ALA A 152 -6.27 -0.83 -5.41
N PHE A 153 -5.36 -0.70 -4.45
CA PHE A 153 -3.95 -0.44 -4.71
C PHE A 153 -3.30 -1.57 -5.52
N LEU A 154 -3.46 -2.84 -5.11
CA LEU A 154 -2.88 -3.98 -5.84
C LEU A 154 -3.35 -4.04 -7.30
N LEU A 155 -4.66 -3.88 -7.53
CA LEU A 155 -5.27 -3.93 -8.86
C LEU A 155 -4.75 -2.82 -9.77
N ALA A 156 -4.64 -1.59 -9.26
CA ALA A 156 -4.10 -0.48 -10.02
C ALA A 156 -2.62 -0.67 -10.39
N GLY A 157 -1.85 -1.39 -9.58
CA GLY A 157 -0.48 -1.77 -9.90
C GLY A 157 -0.41 -2.92 -10.92
N LEU A 158 -1.39 -3.83 -10.89
CA LEU A 158 -1.46 -4.97 -11.80
C LEU A 158 -1.63 -4.51 -13.25
N ASP A 159 -2.44 -3.47 -13.52
CA ASP A 159 -2.54 -2.87 -14.87
C ASP A 159 -1.14 -2.57 -15.44
N GLY A 160 -0.30 -1.91 -14.63
CA GLY A 160 1.07 -1.57 -15.03
C GLY A 160 2.01 -2.77 -15.15
N VAL A 161 1.72 -3.89 -14.49
CA VAL A 161 2.46 -5.16 -14.67
C VAL A 161 2.05 -5.83 -15.98
N LEU A 162 0.75 -5.89 -16.26
CA LEU A 162 0.20 -6.53 -17.47
C LEU A 162 0.68 -5.82 -18.73
N GLU A 163 0.79 -4.49 -18.71
CA GLU A 163 1.38 -3.69 -19.81
C GLU A 163 2.84 -4.05 -20.12
N GLN A 164 3.57 -4.66 -19.17
CA GLN A 164 4.98 -5.03 -19.33
C GLN A 164 5.17 -6.45 -19.87
N ILE A 165 4.12 -7.26 -19.96
CA ILE A 165 4.20 -8.63 -20.47
C ILE A 165 4.25 -8.59 -22.00
N GLU A 166 5.43 -8.84 -22.58
CA GLU A 166 5.64 -8.82 -24.04
C GLU A 166 5.03 -10.04 -24.77
N ASP A 167 4.85 -11.17 -24.07
CA ASP A 167 4.28 -12.39 -24.63
C ASP A 167 2.76 -12.42 -24.39
N GLU A 168 2.01 -11.91 -25.36
CA GLU A 168 0.54 -11.87 -25.34
C GLU A 168 -0.09 -13.27 -25.18
N SER A 169 0.62 -14.36 -25.48
CA SER A 169 0.09 -15.73 -25.28
C SER A 169 -0.09 -16.10 -23.81
N LEU A 170 0.64 -15.43 -22.91
CA LEU A 170 0.45 -15.53 -21.46
C LEU A 170 -0.83 -14.81 -20.98
N LEU A 171 -1.43 -14.00 -21.85
CA LEU A 171 -2.65 -13.24 -21.63
C LEU A 171 -3.86 -13.87 -22.35
N GLU A 172 -3.76 -15.05 -22.97
CA GLU A 172 -4.86 -15.61 -23.76
C GLU A 172 -5.98 -16.31 -22.94
N ASP A 173 -5.91 -16.29 -21.60
CA ASP A 173 -7.01 -16.83 -20.77
C ASP A 173 -8.20 -15.87 -20.73
N ALA A 174 -9.21 -16.14 -21.55
CA ALA A 174 -10.43 -15.34 -21.62
C ALA A 174 -11.24 -15.29 -20.30
N ASN A 175 -11.08 -16.29 -19.40
CA ASN A 175 -11.74 -16.26 -18.09
C ASN A 175 -11.02 -15.32 -17.13
N PHE A 176 -9.68 -15.23 -17.22
CA PHE A 176 -8.89 -14.27 -16.47
C PHE A 176 -9.33 -12.84 -16.79
N TRP A 177 -9.37 -12.47 -18.07
CA TRP A 177 -9.74 -11.10 -18.47
C TRP A 177 -11.16 -10.73 -18.10
N ALA A 178 -12.13 -11.62 -18.29
CA ALA A 178 -13.52 -11.34 -17.91
C ALA A 178 -13.70 -11.13 -16.40
N ALA A 179 -12.97 -11.90 -15.57
CA ALA A 179 -12.97 -11.70 -14.13
C ALA A 179 -12.22 -10.41 -13.75
N TYR A 180 -11.01 -10.21 -14.31
CA TYR A 180 -10.15 -9.08 -14.07
C TYR A 180 -10.82 -7.74 -14.41
N GLU A 181 -11.36 -7.60 -15.62
CA GLU A 181 -12.04 -6.39 -16.08
C GLU A 181 -13.23 -6.03 -15.17
N GLY A 182 -14.01 -7.03 -14.74
CA GLY A 182 -15.10 -6.83 -13.80
C GLY A 182 -14.63 -6.31 -12.43
N TYR A 183 -13.55 -6.88 -11.90
CA TYR A 183 -12.97 -6.43 -10.62
C TYR A 183 -12.33 -5.04 -10.72
N VAL A 184 -11.59 -4.76 -11.79
CA VAL A 184 -10.94 -3.46 -12.01
C VAL A 184 -11.98 -2.37 -12.17
N GLN A 185 -13.01 -2.59 -13.00
CA GLN A 185 -14.05 -1.58 -13.20
C GLN A 185 -14.78 -1.26 -11.89
N GLN A 186 -15.18 -2.30 -11.13
CA GLN A 186 -15.84 -2.09 -9.84
C GLN A 186 -14.93 -1.33 -8.86
N SER A 187 -13.66 -1.75 -8.74
CA SER A 187 -12.69 -1.12 -7.84
C SER A 187 -12.40 0.33 -8.22
N GLN A 188 -12.32 0.65 -9.52
CA GLN A 188 -12.16 2.02 -10.01
C GLN A 188 -13.39 2.90 -9.69
N GLU A 189 -14.61 2.39 -9.88
CA GLU A 189 -15.84 3.10 -9.55
C GLU A 189 -15.95 3.38 -8.05
N GLU A 190 -15.68 2.39 -7.21
CA GLU A 190 -15.67 2.53 -5.75
C GLU A 190 -14.60 3.50 -5.28
N ASN A 191 -13.38 3.39 -5.81
CA ASN A 191 -12.28 4.29 -5.46
C ASN A 191 -12.55 5.74 -5.90
N GLN A 192 -13.13 5.95 -7.08
CA GLN A 192 -13.51 7.29 -7.54
C GLN A 192 -14.58 7.88 -6.63
N ALA A 193 -15.62 7.11 -6.28
CA ALA A 193 -16.65 7.55 -5.35
C ALA A 193 -16.07 7.91 -3.97
N PHE A 194 -15.11 7.12 -3.47
CA PHE A 194 -14.38 7.41 -2.25
C PHE A 194 -13.63 8.75 -2.32
N LEU A 195 -12.85 8.96 -3.39
CA LEU A 195 -12.07 10.19 -3.55
C LEU A 195 -12.95 11.44 -3.65
N GLU A 196 -14.10 11.35 -4.32
CA GLU A 196 -15.05 12.46 -4.45
C GLU A 196 -15.74 12.85 -3.13
N HIS A 197 -15.98 11.88 -2.25
CA HIS A 197 -16.72 12.08 -1.00
C HIS A 197 -15.82 12.15 0.24
N TYR A 198 -14.51 12.03 0.06
CA TYR A 198 -13.58 12.00 1.17
C TYR A 198 -13.61 13.32 1.95
N GLN A 199 -13.84 13.20 3.27
CA GLN A 199 -13.61 14.29 4.21
C GLN A 199 -12.54 13.87 5.20
N PRO A 200 -11.49 14.68 5.41
CA PRO A 200 -10.47 14.33 6.37
C PRO A 200 -11.03 14.29 7.79
N PRO A 201 -10.42 13.46 8.66
CA PRO A 201 -10.81 13.33 10.06
C PRO A 201 -10.91 14.66 10.81
N ILE A 202 -11.78 14.69 11.83
CA ILE A 202 -11.75 15.78 12.82
C ILE A 202 -10.41 15.73 13.54
N GLY A 203 -9.64 16.83 13.51
CA GLY A 203 -8.30 16.92 14.10
C GLY A 203 -7.16 16.70 13.11
N TYR A 204 -7.46 16.33 11.85
CA TYR A 204 -6.51 16.51 10.75
C TYR A 204 -6.36 18.02 10.48
N PRO A 205 -5.13 18.56 10.36
CA PRO A 205 -4.92 19.96 9.99
C PRO A 205 -5.75 20.30 8.74
N GLN A 206 -6.60 21.32 8.83
CA GLN A 206 -7.43 21.75 7.69
C GLN A 206 -6.58 22.23 6.50
N GLU A 207 -5.33 22.54 6.76
CA GLU A 207 -4.30 22.94 5.79
C GLU A 207 -3.88 21.79 4.85
N LEU A 208 -4.29 20.53 5.12
CA LEU A 208 -4.03 19.35 4.28
C LEU A 208 -5.19 19.03 3.29
N LYS A 209 -6.09 19.99 3.03
CA LYS A 209 -7.31 19.77 2.24
C LYS A 209 -7.21 20.16 0.77
N ASP A 210 -6.24 20.98 0.42
CA ASP A 210 -6.04 21.53 -0.92
C ASP A 210 -4.89 20.79 -1.64
#